data_AF-D0E8L9-F1
#
_entry.id   AF-D0E8L9-F1
#
_cell.length_a   1.000
_cell.length_b   1.000
_cell.length_c   1.000
_cell.angle_alpha   90.00
_cell.angle_beta   90.00
_cell.angle_gamma   90.00
#
_symmetry.space_group_name_H-M   'P 1'
#
loop_
_entity.id
_entity.type
_entity.pdbx_description
1 polymer ?
#
loop_
_entity_poly.entity_id
_entity_poly.type
_entity_poly.pdbx_seq_one_letter_code
_entity_poly.pdbx_strand_id
1 'polypeptide(L)'
;MAMANTLEFHPATRRQAWVIRGQSHSRRITAWPTWFARNTEEKPLLYLHNATSSAQLRALCQGTDQRGILCNDIHTRPASGRHGAHPSLALWLASNPQCTPYNPASGDETRAIVLAGLHALYVDGRPGFYYLALHDQDDGPGLAPQDRQDAIKGMYRIGREPPGELHVRLLGAGRALEEVLHAARLLETDWNVSAQLWSCPSYTRLAREARAAERWNRLHPLAEKRSCHLRDCLAAHHSPVIAVTGYPQSIIDPLAAHVDARFVALGAGSVQPTAPDRYWIAVLALKALADEGRIEVRQVERALQQYALK
;
A
#
# COMPACT_ATOMS: atom_id res chain seq x y z
N MET A 1 -8.14 5.81 -18.36
CA MET A 1 -9.37 6.12 -19.15
C MET A 1 -10.11 4.88 -19.69
N ALA A 2 -9.49 3.70 -19.80
CA ALA A 2 -10.12 2.50 -20.37
C ALA A 2 -11.31 1.96 -19.56
N MET A 3 -11.17 1.78 -18.23
CA MET A 3 -12.21 1.12 -17.42
C MET A 3 -13.52 1.89 -17.28
N ALA A 4 -13.47 3.23 -17.14
CA ALA A 4 -14.67 4.06 -17.05
C ALA A 4 -15.48 4.01 -18.35
N ASN A 5 -14.80 4.00 -19.50
CA ASN A 5 -15.45 3.82 -20.80
C ASN A 5 -16.05 2.42 -20.94
N THR A 6 -15.38 1.37 -20.44
CA THR A 6 -15.94 0.01 -20.42
C THR A 6 -17.19 -0.07 -19.56
N LEU A 7 -17.22 0.55 -18.37
CA LEU A 7 -18.41 0.54 -17.51
C LEU A 7 -19.59 1.32 -18.11
N GLU A 8 -19.32 2.41 -18.82
CA GLU A 8 -20.33 3.30 -19.38
C GLU A 8 -20.90 2.81 -20.73
N PHE A 9 -20.04 2.24 -21.59
CA PHE A 9 -20.40 1.96 -22.98
C PHE A 9 -20.54 0.47 -23.30
N HIS A 10 -20.02 -0.44 -22.47
CA HIS A 10 -20.12 -1.87 -22.77
C HIS A 10 -21.54 -2.40 -22.51
N PRO A 11 -22.16 -3.14 -23.44
CA PRO A 11 -23.56 -3.55 -23.35
C PRO A 11 -23.92 -4.35 -22.09
N ALA A 12 -22.97 -5.13 -21.58
CA ALA A 12 -23.14 -5.96 -20.38
C ALA A 12 -23.13 -5.16 -19.07
N THR A 13 -22.41 -4.04 -19.01
CA THR A 13 -22.16 -3.28 -17.77
C THR A 13 -22.95 -1.98 -17.69
N ARG A 14 -23.32 -1.38 -18.83
CA ARG A 14 -24.01 -0.07 -18.90
C ARG A 14 -25.38 0.00 -18.19
N ARG A 15 -26.00 -1.15 -17.90
CA ARG A 15 -27.27 -1.25 -17.14
C ARG A 15 -27.05 -1.57 -15.66
N GLN A 16 -25.84 -1.99 -15.28
CA GLN A 16 -25.49 -2.46 -13.95
C GLN A 16 -24.66 -1.44 -13.16
N ALA A 17 -23.97 -0.54 -13.85
CA ALA A 17 -23.15 0.50 -13.25
C ALA A 17 -23.45 1.87 -13.88
N TRP A 18 -23.41 2.92 -13.09
CA TRP A 18 -23.55 4.30 -13.54
C TRP A 18 -22.21 4.99 -13.40
N VAL A 19 -21.67 5.52 -14.49
CA VAL A 19 -20.42 6.29 -14.47
C VAL A 19 -20.76 7.76 -14.43
N ILE A 20 -20.41 8.44 -13.34
CA ILE A 20 -20.64 9.88 -13.19
C ILE A 20 -19.29 10.58 -13.34
N ARG A 21 -19.17 11.43 -14.36
CA ARG A 21 -17.94 12.18 -14.65
C ARG A 21 -17.98 13.56 -13.97
N GLY A 22 -17.23 13.73 -12.89
CA GLY A 22 -17.02 15.04 -12.26
C GLY A 22 -16.05 15.90 -13.08
N GLN A 23 -16.49 17.03 -13.64
CA GLN A 23 -15.60 17.98 -14.33
C GLN A 23 -14.84 18.85 -13.33
N SER A 24 -13.51 18.75 -13.34
CA SER A 24 -12.57 19.41 -12.41
C SER A 24 -12.37 20.93 -12.63
N HIS A 25 -13.33 21.66 -13.20
CA HIS A 25 -13.20 23.12 -13.42
C HIS A 25 -14.22 23.96 -12.63
N SER A 26 -15.11 23.33 -11.85
CA SER A 26 -16.03 24.06 -10.98
C SER A 26 -15.36 24.43 -9.65
N ARG A 27 -15.23 25.74 -9.37
CA ARG A 27 -14.93 26.28 -8.03
C ARG A 27 -16.11 26.16 -7.05
N ARG A 28 -17.24 25.61 -7.48
CA ARG A 28 -18.38 25.31 -6.62
C ARG A 28 -18.42 23.82 -6.37
N ILE A 29 -18.33 23.45 -5.09
CA ILE A 29 -18.70 22.12 -4.59
C ILE A 29 -20.13 21.89 -5.04
N THR A 30 -20.31 21.18 -6.16
CA THR A 30 -21.65 20.81 -6.64
C THR A 30 -22.14 19.74 -5.68
N ALA A 31 -22.92 20.18 -4.69
CA ALA A 31 -23.67 19.34 -3.79
C ALA A 31 -24.50 18.37 -4.65
N TRP A 32 -24.08 17.10 -4.68
CA TRP A 32 -24.86 16.00 -5.26
C TRP A 32 -24.51 14.68 -4.56
N PRO A 33 -25.52 13.87 -4.21
CA PRO A 33 -26.76 14.36 -3.62
C PRO A 33 -27.15 13.61 -2.35
N THR A 34 -27.92 14.30 -1.52
CA THR A 34 -28.70 13.83 -0.38
C THR A 34 -29.73 12.72 -0.74
N TRP A 35 -29.75 12.22 -1.98
CA TRP A 35 -30.83 11.40 -2.55
C TRP A 35 -30.37 10.12 -3.28
N PHE A 36 -29.86 9.13 -2.54
CA PHE A 36 -30.45 7.79 -2.71
C PHE A 36 -31.97 7.78 -2.41
N ALA A 37 -32.53 8.92 -1.95
CA ALA A 37 -33.94 9.29 -1.83
C ALA A 37 -34.73 9.16 -3.14
N ARG A 38 -34.93 7.92 -3.58
CA ARG A 38 -36.20 7.19 -3.61
C ARG A 38 -35.88 5.72 -3.97
N ASN A 39 -35.09 5.08 -3.11
CA ASN A 39 -35.05 3.63 -2.91
C ASN A 39 -34.37 3.38 -1.57
N THR A 40 -34.96 2.52 -0.74
CA THR A 40 -34.59 2.29 0.67
C THR A 40 -33.26 1.56 0.87
N GLU A 41 -32.53 1.23 -0.21
CA GLU A 41 -31.25 0.53 -0.18
C GLU A 41 -30.13 1.44 -0.71
N GLU A 42 -29.08 1.65 0.11
CA GLU A 42 -27.86 2.36 -0.24
C GLU A 42 -27.16 1.63 -1.41
N LYS A 43 -26.97 2.30 -2.56
CA LYS A 43 -26.26 1.63 -3.67
C LYS A 43 -24.75 1.81 -3.54
N PRO A 44 -23.96 0.85 -4.06
CA PRO A 44 -22.52 0.97 -4.05
C PRO A 44 -21.97 2.20 -4.79
N LEU A 45 -21.22 3.04 -4.07
CA LEU A 45 -20.45 4.15 -4.59
C LEU A 45 -18.99 3.75 -4.83
N LEU A 46 -18.56 3.80 -6.10
CA LEU A 46 -17.15 3.83 -6.50
C LEU A 46 -16.87 5.18 -7.16
N TYR A 47 -15.92 5.94 -6.61
CA TYR A 47 -15.64 7.31 -7.05
C TYR A 47 -14.20 7.45 -7.55
N LEU A 48 -14.03 7.71 -8.85
CA LEU A 48 -12.72 7.96 -9.45
C LEU A 48 -12.35 9.45 -9.37
N HIS A 49 -11.18 9.77 -8.83
CA HIS A 49 -10.72 11.14 -8.66
C HIS A 49 -9.19 11.28 -8.75
N ASN A 50 -8.70 12.52 -8.71
CA ASN A 50 -7.28 12.86 -8.69
C ASN A 50 -6.99 13.89 -7.59
N ALA A 51 -7.12 13.48 -6.33
CA ALA A 51 -6.86 14.40 -5.21
C ALA A 51 -5.38 14.30 -4.85
N THR A 52 -4.65 15.41 -4.98
CA THR A 52 -3.19 15.46 -4.71
C THR A 52 -2.87 15.90 -3.29
N SER A 53 -3.86 16.37 -2.54
CA SER A 53 -3.73 16.88 -1.18
C SER A 53 -4.83 16.38 -0.25
N SER A 54 -4.57 16.38 1.06
CA SER A 54 -5.58 16.04 2.06
C SER A 54 -6.76 17.01 2.05
N ALA A 55 -6.58 18.29 1.70
CA ALA A 55 -7.68 19.25 1.62
C ALA A 55 -8.70 18.88 0.54
N GLN A 56 -8.22 18.53 -0.66
CA GLN A 56 -9.07 18.08 -1.77
C GLN A 56 -9.80 16.77 -1.43
N LEU A 57 -9.07 15.80 -0.84
CA LEU A 57 -9.68 14.53 -0.46
C LEU A 57 -10.72 14.71 0.66
N ARG A 58 -10.46 15.57 1.65
CA ARG A 58 -11.44 15.89 2.70
C ARG A 58 -12.72 16.51 2.15
N ALA A 59 -12.60 17.43 1.21
CA ALA A 59 -13.77 18.04 0.56
C ALA A 59 -14.60 16.97 -0.18
N LEU A 60 -13.94 16.02 -0.84
CA LEU A 60 -14.60 14.88 -1.46
C LEU A 60 -15.29 13.98 -0.41
N CYS A 61 -14.58 13.60 0.65
CA CYS A 61 -15.12 12.75 1.71
C CYS A 61 -16.32 13.40 2.44
N GLN A 62 -16.36 14.73 2.56
CA GLN A 62 -17.54 15.44 3.06
C GLN A 62 -18.74 15.28 2.12
N GLY A 63 -18.51 15.33 0.81
CA GLY A 63 -19.56 15.11 -0.19
C GLY A 63 -20.09 13.67 -0.23
N THR A 64 -19.26 12.68 0.12
CA THR A 64 -19.66 11.26 0.16
C THR A 64 -20.09 10.78 1.55
N ASP A 65 -20.25 11.69 2.52
CA ASP A 65 -20.51 11.35 3.93
C ASP A 65 -19.55 10.29 4.50
N GLN A 66 -18.28 10.37 4.08
CA GLN A 66 -17.24 9.40 4.42
C GLN A 66 -17.64 7.94 4.13
N ARG A 67 -18.40 7.73 3.05
CA ARG A 67 -18.79 6.43 2.53
C ARG A 67 -18.27 6.16 1.13
N GLY A 68 -18.22 4.87 0.79
CA GLY A 68 -17.88 4.37 -0.53
C GLY A 68 -16.42 3.99 -0.75
N ILE A 69 -16.08 3.75 -2.01
CA ILE A 69 -14.73 3.36 -2.44
C ILE A 69 -14.18 4.49 -3.30
N LEU A 70 -13.21 5.22 -2.77
CA LEU A 70 -12.55 6.35 -3.41
C LEU A 70 -11.29 5.86 -4.13
N CYS A 71 -11.36 5.82 -5.46
CA CYS A 71 -10.28 5.42 -6.34
C CYS A 71 -9.50 6.67 -6.80
N ASN A 72 -8.28 6.83 -6.32
CA ASN A 72 -7.44 7.98 -6.65
C ASN A 72 -6.41 7.61 -7.71
N ASP A 73 -6.49 8.19 -8.91
CA ASP A 73 -5.57 7.92 -10.03
C ASP A 73 -4.23 8.68 -9.93
N ILE A 74 -3.84 9.04 -8.70
CA ILE A 74 -2.74 9.94 -8.36
C ILE A 74 -1.38 9.52 -8.95
N HIS A 75 -1.19 8.24 -9.25
CA HIS A 75 0.05 7.70 -9.80
C HIS A 75 0.03 7.45 -11.31
N THR A 76 -1.07 7.79 -12.00
CA THR A 76 -1.27 7.59 -13.46
C THR A 76 -0.90 8.81 -14.31
N ARG A 77 -0.74 9.99 -13.70
CA ARG A 77 -0.32 11.19 -14.43
C ARG A 77 1.20 11.32 -14.40
N PRO A 78 1.87 11.57 -15.55
CA PRO A 78 3.28 11.94 -15.54
C PRO A 78 3.42 13.21 -14.68
N ALA A 79 4.33 13.16 -13.70
CA ALA A 79 4.56 14.27 -12.80
C ALA A 79 5.14 15.44 -13.61
N SER A 80 4.26 16.33 -14.09
CA SER A 80 4.67 17.61 -14.67
C SER A 80 5.22 18.46 -13.51
N GLY A 81 6.52 18.34 -13.26
CA GLY A 81 7.31 19.18 -12.36
C GLY A 81 6.71 19.34 -10.95
N ARG A 82 7.10 18.44 -10.02
CA ARG A 82 6.85 18.50 -8.55
C ARG A 82 5.54 17.91 -8.01
N HIS A 83 4.82 17.04 -8.73
CA HIS A 83 3.49 16.57 -8.28
C HIS A 83 3.42 15.05 -8.08
N GLY A 84 4.10 14.58 -7.04
CA GLY A 84 3.69 13.36 -6.32
C GLY A 84 2.62 13.72 -5.27
N ALA A 85 2.01 12.70 -4.65
CA ALA A 85 1.09 12.91 -3.53
C ALA A 85 1.72 13.82 -2.48
N HIS A 86 1.04 14.91 -2.11
CA HIS A 86 1.54 15.76 -1.03
C HIS A 86 1.62 14.92 0.26
N PRO A 87 2.72 14.98 1.04
CA PRO A 87 2.90 14.16 2.25
C PRO A 87 1.70 14.18 3.21
N SER A 88 1.02 15.33 3.30
CA SER A 88 -0.19 15.49 4.12
C SER A 88 -1.34 14.56 3.74
N LEU A 89 -1.44 14.13 2.47
CA LEU A 89 -2.47 13.19 2.01
C LEU A 89 -2.30 11.83 2.68
N ALA A 90 -1.09 11.26 2.60
CA ALA A 90 -0.79 9.95 3.18
C ALA A 90 -0.94 9.96 4.70
N LEU A 91 -0.48 11.01 5.37
CA LEU A 91 -0.62 11.18 6.81
C LEU A 91 -2.09 11.30 7.24
N TRP A 92 -2.89 12.04 6.47
CA TRP A 92 -4.33 12.15 6.74
C TRP A 92 -5.04 10.81 6.56
N LEU A 93 -4.74 10.06 5.49
CA LEU A 93 -5.27 8.72 5.27
C LEU A 93 -4.91 7.76 6.42
N ALA A 94 -3.64 7.78 6.84
CA ALA A 94 -3.15 6.94 7.92
C ALA A 94 -3.81 7.27 9.28
N SER A 95 -4.09 8.55 9.53
CA SER A 95 -4.70 9.02 10.79
C SER A 95 -6.23 9.04 10.80
N ASN A 96 -6.91 8.97 9.65
CA ASN A 96 -8.38 8.97 9.60
C ASN A 96 -8.94 7.58 9.96
N PRO A 97 -9.67 7.44 11.09
CA PRO A 97 -10.20 6.15 11.54
C PRO A 97 -11.31 5.59 10.64
N GLN A 98 -12.01 6.43 9.89
CA GLN A 98 -13.07 6.02 8.97
C GLN A 98 -12.54 5.58 7.61
N CYS A 99 -11.28 5.89 7.28
CA CYS A 99 -10.66 5.51 6.02
C CYS A 99 -9.97 4.16 6.15
N THR A 100 -10.17 3.23 5.22
CA THR A 100 -9.31 2.05 5.04
C THR A 100 -8.49 2.23 3.76
N PRO A 101 -7.26 2.79 3.84
CA PRO A 101 -6.47 3.08 2.65
C PRO A 101 -5.69 1.86 2.18
N TYR A 102 -5.67 1.66 0.86
CA TYR A 102 -4.86 0.68 0.16
C TYR A 102 -4.04 1.37 -0.95
N ASN A 103 -2.86 0.81 -1.19
CA ASN A 103 -1.96 1.13 -2.28
C ASN A 103 -1.63 -0.18 -3.01
N PRO A 104 -2.60 -0.75 -3.75
CA PRO A 104 -2.42 -2.03 -4.44
C PRO A 104 -1.33 -1.91 -5.49
N ALA A 105 -0.54 -2.96 -5.66
CA ALA A 105 0.52 -3.07 -6.67
C ALA A 105 0.05 -3.72 -7.97
N SER A 106 -1.12 -4.36 -7.99
CA SER A 106 -1.65 -5.04 -9.17
C SER A 106 -3.16 -4.87 -9.35
N GLY A 107 -3.64 -5.16 -10.56
CA GLY A 107 -5.07 -5.20 -10.87
C GLY A 107 -5.82 -6.28 -10.10
N ASP A 108 -5.18 -7.42 -9.81
CA ASP A 108 -5.79 -8.49 -9.03
C ASP A 108 -5.97 -8.12 -7.55
N GLU A 109 -4.98 -7.45 -6.95
CA GLU A 109 -5.13 -6.88 -5.61
C GLU A 109 -6.25 -5.84 -5.59
N THR A 110 -6.25 -4.93 -6.56
CA THR A 110 -7.30 -3.91 -6.71
C THR A 110 -8.67 -4.56 -6.77
N ARG A 111 -8.86 -5.60 -7.61
CA ARG A 111 -10.11 -6.34 -7.73
C ARG A 111 -10.51 -7.00 -6.39
N ALA A 112 -9.59 -7.67 -5.72
CA ALA A 112 -9.84 -8.32 -4.45
C ALA A 112 -10.29 -7.31 -3.37
N ILE A 113 -9.58 -6.18 -3.26
CA ILE A 113 -9.84 -5.13 -2.28
C ILE A 113 -11.17 -4.42 -2.58
N VAL A 114 -11.48 -4.12 -3.85
CA VAL A 114 -12.76 -3.53 -4.24
C VAL A 114 -13.91 -4.46 -3.87
N LEU A 115 -13.83 -5.75 -4.20
CA LEU A 115 -14.87 -6.72 -3.85
C LEU A 115 -15.05 -6.81 -2.33
N ALA A 116 -13.95 -6.84 -1.57
CA ALA A 116 -14.01 -6.85 -0.11
C ALA A 116 -14.60 -5.55 0.47
N GLY A 117 -14.25 -4.39 -0.10
CA GLY A 117 -14.81 -3.10 0.30
C GLY A 117 -16.30 -3.01 0.00
N LEU A 118 -16.75 -3.53 -1.14
CA LEU A 118 -18.17 -3.58 -1.49
C LEU A 118 -18.96 -4.42 -0.50
N HIS A 119 -18.47 -5.60 -0.17
CA HIS A 119 -19.10 -6.47 0.82
C HIS A 119 -19.13 -5.80 2.21
N ALA A 120 -17.99 -5.28 2.67
CA ALA A 120 -17.88 -4.66 3.98
C ALA A 120 -18.82 -3.45 4.13
N LEU A 121 -18.89 -2.57 3.13
CA LEU A 121 -19.66 -1.33 3.22
C LEU A 121 -21.16 -1.53 2.99
N TYR A 122 -21.53 -2.32 1.98
CA TYR A 122 -22.91 -2.38 1.47
C TYR A 122 -23.65 -3.68 1.82
N VAL A 123 -22.93 -4.75 2.16
CA VAL A 123 -23.55 -6.01 2.62
C VAL A 123 -23.52 -6.08 4.13
N ASP A 124 -22.34 -5.90 4.74
CA ASP A 124 -22.16 -5.94 6.19
C ASP A 124 -22.54 -4.60 6.87
N GLY A 125 -22.77 -3.54 6.10
CA GLY A 125 -23.14 -2.22 6.62
C GLY A 125 -22.04 -1.50 7.42
N ARG A 126 -20.77 -1.92 7.31
CA ARG A 126 -19.68 -1.36 8.12
C ARG A 126 -19.48 0.14 7.82
N PRO A 127 -19.23 0.97 8.84
CA PRO A 127 -19.01 2.40 8.66
C PRO A 127 -17.67 2.72 8.00
N GLY A 128 -17.61 3.89 7.37
CA GLY A 128 -16.40 4.44 6.77
C GLY A 128 -16.32 4.23 5.26
N PHE A 129 -15.13 4.38 4.72
CA PHE A 129 -14.84 4.32 3.29
C PHE A 129 -13.51 3.66 3.02
N TYR A 130 -13.36 3.16 1.80
CA TYR A 130 -12.10 2.62 1.28
C TYR A 130 -11.44 3.68 0.41
N TYR A 131 -10.12 3.79 0.50
CA TYR A 131 -9.31 4.62 -0.41
C TYR A 131 -8.34 3.72 -1.15
N LEU A 132 -8.24 3.84 -2.47
CA LEU A 132 -7.29 3.10 -3.29
C LEU A 132 -6.41 4.08 -4.06
N ALA A 133 -5.10 4.05 -3.81
CA ALA A 133 -4.12 4.73 -4.66
C ALA A 133 -3.84 3.88 -5.90
N LEU A 134 -4.39 4.27 -7.05
CA LEU A 134 -4.29 3.54 -8.30
C LEU A 134 -3.16 4.06 -9.18
N HIS A 135 -2.59 3.15 -9.96
CA HIS A 135 -1.60 3.39 -11.00
C HIS A 135 -1.92 2.57 -12.26
N ASP A 136 -1.20 2.83 -13.34
CA ASP A 136 -1.38 2.27 -14.68
C ASP A 136 -0.29 1.25 -15.05
N GLN A 137 0.29 0.58 -14.05
CA GLN A 137 1.23 -0.51 -14.31
C GLN A 137 0.43 -1.79 -14.51
N ASP A 138 0.54 -2.37 -15.70
CA ASP A 138 -0.17 -3.60 -16.07
C ASP A 138 0.56 -4.86 -15.58
N ASP A 139 1.87 -4.76 -15.31
CA ASP A 139 2.72 -5.87 -14.87
C ASP A 139 2.89 -5.89 -13.36
N GLY A 140 2.41 -6.96 -12.71
CA GLY A 140 2.58 -7.19 -11.29
C GLY A 140 2.52 -8.68 -10.97
N PRO A 141 3.04 -9.13 -9.81
CA PRO A 141 2.93 -10.53 -9.42
C PRO A 141 1.45 -10.92 -9.34
N GLY A 142 1.10 -12.02 -10.00
CA GLY A 142 -0.26 -12.56 -9.96
C GLY A 142 -0.67 -12.89 -8.52
N LEU A 143 -1.94 -12.63 -8.18
CA LEU A 143 -2.49 -12.94 -6.87
C LEU A 143 -3.09 -14.34 -6.90
N ALA A 144 -2.44 -15.30 -6.21
CA ALA A 144 -3.01 -16.63 -6.11
C ALA A 144 -4.31 -16.60 -5.30
N PRO A 145 -5.29 -17.50 -5.58
CA PRO A 145 -6.56 -17.52 -4.88
C PRO A 145 -6.44 -17.59 -3.36
N GLN A 146 -5.47 -18.37 -2.84
CA GLN A 146 -5.23 -18.50 -1.40
C GLN A 146 -4.71 -17.21 -0.75
N ASP A 147 -3.98 -16.37 -1.50
CA ASP A 147 -3.35 -15.16 -0.97
C ASP A 147 -4.31 -13.96 -0.95
N ARG A 148 -5.47 -14.08 -1.62
CA ARG A 148 -6.47 -13.01 -1.72
C ARG A 148 -6.89 -12.46 -0.36
N GLN A 149 -7.12 -13.35 0.60
CA GLN A 149 -7.56 -12.95 1.93
C GLN A 149 -6.46 -12.18 2.67
N ASP A 150 -5.20 -12.54 2.46
CA ASP A 150 -4.06 -11.90 3.11
C ASP A 150 -3.72 -10.55 2.45
N ALA A 151 -3.90 -10.44 1.12
CA ALA A 151 -3.89 -9.15 0.43
C ALA A 151 -4.94 -8.18 1.02
N ILE A 152 -6.16 -8.65 1.32
CA ILE A 152 -7.19 -7.84 2.00
C ILE A 152 -6.77 -7.49 3.45
N LYS A 153 -6.05 -8.37 4.15
CA LYS A 153 -5.52 -8.07 5.49
C LYS A 153 -4.38 -7.05 5.46
N GLY A 154 -3.67 -6.93 4.34
CA GLY A 154 -2.74 -5.84 4.06
C GLY A 154 -1.36 -6.28 3.58
N MET A 155 -1.05 -7.58 3.62
CA MET A 155 0.17 -8.14 3.04
C MET A 155 0.07 -9.64 2.76
N TYR A 156 0.83 -10.11 1.77
CA TYR A 156 1.02 -11.53 1.46
C TYR A 156 2.39 -11.78 0.82
N ARG A 157 2.89 -13.02 0.91
CA ARG A 157 4.20 -13.40 0.35
C ARG A 157 4.07 -13.64 -1.16
N ILE A 158 5.04 -13.14 -1.91
CA ILE A 158 5.15 -13.39 -3.35
C ILE A 158 6.14 -14.53 -3.55
N GLY A 159 5.70 -15.58 -4.26
CA GLY A 159 6.56 -16.72 -4.57
C GLY A 159 6.86 -17.62 -3.37
N ARG A 160 7.93 -18.40 -3.50
CA ARG A 160 8.36 -19.39 -2.49
C ARG A 160 9.50 -18.83 -1.64
N GLU A 161 9.82 -19.55 -0.58
CA GLU A 161 10.99 -19.24 0.23
C GLU A 161 12.26 -19.25 -0.63
N PRO A 162 13.09 -18.20 -0.59
CA PRO A 162 14.32 -18.19 -1.35
C PRO A 162 15.30 -19.24 -0.81
N PRO A 163 16.14 -19.85 -1.68
CA PRO A 163 17.20 -20.73 -1.23
C PRO A 163 18.31 -19.94 -0.52
N GLY A 164 19.05 -20.62 0.36
CA GLY A 164 20.25 -20.08 1.01
C GLY A 164 20.00 -19.43 2.38
N GLU A 165 21.06 -19.39 3.18
CA GLU A 165 20.99 -18.83 4.54
C GLU A 165 21.05 -17.31 4.54
N LEU A 166 21.81 -16.70 3.61
CA LEU A 166 21.97 -15.25 3.50
C LEU A 166 20.86 -14.62 2.65
N HIS A 167 19.78 -14.22 3.33
CA HIS A 167 18.68 -13.55 2.67
C HIS A 167 18.11 -12.39 3.51
N VAL A 168 17.41 -11.51 2.81
CA VAL A 168 16.63 -10.40 3.39
C VAL A 168 15.15 -10.56 3.05
N ARG A 169 14.28 -9.78 3.68
CA ARG A 169 12.85 -9.73 3.37
C ARG A 169 12.51 -8.35 2.82
N LEU A 170 12.04 -8.29 1.58
CA LEU A 170 11.69 -7.04 0.92
C LEU A 170 10.17 -6.90 0.78
N LEU A 171 9.63 -5.83 1.35
CA LEU A 171 8.21 -5.52 1.36
C LEU A 171 7.98 -4.29 0.46
N GLY A 172 7.02 -4.38 -0.47
CA GLY A 172 6.69 -3.29 -1.38
C GLY A 172 5.19 -3.02 -1.45
N ALA A 173 4.81 -1.76 -1.63
CA ALA A 173 3.41 -1.33 -1.80
C ALA A 173 3.23 -0.46 -3.05
N GLY A 174 2.17 -0.70 -3.80
CA GLY A 174 1.89 0.00 -5.05
C GLY A 174 3.07 -0.07 -6.02
N ARG A 175 3.36 1.05 -6.69
CA ARG A 175 4.48 1.17 -7.63
C ARG A 175 5.86 0.86 -7.03
N ALA A 176 6.04 1.01 -5.71
CA ALA A 176 7.32 0.69 -5.07
C ALA A 176 7.62 -0.81 -5.09
N LEU A 177 6.61 -1.67 -5.28
CA LEU A 177 6.84 -3.11 -5.42
C LEU A 177 7.72 -3.42 -6.64
N GLU A 178 7.59 -2.67 -7.73
CA GLU A 178 8.42 -2.87 -8.92
C GLU A 178 9.91 -2.62 -8.62
N GLU A 179 10.23 -1.54 -7.90
CA GLU A 179 11.60 -1.25 -7.47
C GLU A 179 12.14 -2.31 -6.51
N VAL A 180 11.28 -2.83 -5.62
CA VAL A 180 11.61 -3.95 -4.71
C VAL A 180 11.95 -5.22 -5.49
N LEU A 181 11.16 -5.58 -6.51
CA LEU A 181 11.43 -6.75 -7.35
C LEU A 181 12.75 -6.60 -8.13
N HIS A 182 13.05 -5.39 -8.59
CA HIS A 182 14.34 -5.08 -9.22
C HIS A 182 15.51 -5.17 -8.22
N ALA A 183 15.34 -4.65 -7.01
CA ALA A 183 16.37 -4.72 -5.96
C ALA A 183 16.67 -6.17 -5.57
N ALA A 184 15.66 -7.04 -5.50
CA ALA A 184 15.87 -8.46 -5.25
C ALA A 184 16.77 -9.11 -6.32
N ARG A 185 16.57 -8.77 -7.60
CA ARG A 185 17.43 -9.24 -8.69
C ARG A 185 18.86 -8.76 -8.52
N LEU A 186 19.06 -7.48 -8.20
CA LEU A 186 20.40 -6.91 -7.98
C LEU A 186 21.12 -7.58 -6.79
N LEU A 187 20.41 -7.81 -5.69
CA LEU A 187 20.96 -8.51 -4.52
C LEU A 187 21.42 -9.93 -4.88
N GLU A 188 20.63 -10.65 -5.66
CA GLU A 188 20.97 -12.01 -6.09
C GLU A 188 22.17 -12.01 -7.06
N THR A 189 22.13 -11.18 -8.11
CA THR A 189 23.15 -11.20 -9.18
C THR A 189 24.48 -10.61 -8.76
N ASP A 190 24.46 -9.50 -8.02
CA ASP A 190 25.68 -8.73 -7.76
C ASP A 190 26.31 -9.09 -6.42
N TRP A 191 25.51 -9.62 -5.48
CA TRP A 191 25.92 -9.82 -4.08
C TRP A 191 25.67 -11.23 -3.55
N ASN A 192 25.04 -12.12 -4.34
CA ASN A 192 24.67 -13.47 -3.90
C ASN A 192 23.84 -13.46 -2.60
N VAL A 193 22.95 -12.45 -2.46
CA VAL A 193 22.00 -12.31 -1.37
C VAL A 193 20.61 -12.57 -1.91
N SER A 194 19.91 -13.58 -1.41
CA SER A 194 18.55 -13.86 -1.84
C SER A 194 17.51 -13.01 -1.09
N ALA A 195 16.29 -12.91 -1.62
CA ALA A 195 15.26 -12.04 -1.05
C ALA A 195 13.90 -12.74 -0.97
N GLN A 196 13.28 -12.72 0.21
CA GLN A 196 11.89 -13.09 0.39
C GLN A 196 11.02 -11.87 0.05
N LEU A 197 10.10 -12.03 -0.90
CA LEU A 197 9.32 -10.92 -1.45
C LEU A 197 7.92 -10.87 -0.85
N TRP A 198 7.44 -9.67 -0.54
CA TRP A 198 6.11 -9.44 0.02
C TRP A 198 5.42 -8.27 -0.68
N SER A 199 4.18 -8.49 -1.11
CA SER A 199 3.30 -7.39 -1.47
C SER A 199 2.55 -6.90 -0.24
N CYS A 200 2.49 -5.58 -0.06
CA CYS A 200 1.89 -4.92 1.09
C CYS A 200 0.85 -3.88 0.65
N PRO A 201 -0.32 -4.29 0.11
CA PRO A 201 -1.33 -3.36 -0.36
C PRO A 201 -1.86 -2.40 0.73
N SER A 202 -1.63 -2.65 2.03
CA SER A 202 -1.92 -1.63 3.06
C SER A 202 -1.04 -1.73 4.31
N TYR A 203 0.04 -0.95 4.35
CA TYR A 203 0.81 -0.72 5.59
C TYR A 203 -0.02 -0.08 6.72
N THR A 204 -0.95 0.82 6.37
CA THR A 204 -1.79 1.48 7.38
C THR A 204 -2.69 0.47 8.09
N ARG A 205 -3.25 -0.50 7.37
CA ARG A 205 -4.09 -1.54 7.95
C ARG A 205 -3.28 -2.43 8.90
N LEU A 206 -2.09 -2.86 8.47
CA LEU A 206 -1.16 -3.64 9.30
C LEU A 206 -0.80 -2.90 10.60
N ALA A 207 -0.46 -1.61 10.50
CA ALA A 207 -0.13 -0.79 11.68
C ALA A 207 -1.32 -0.67 12.64
N ARG A 208 -2.53 -0.50 12.12
CA ARG A 208 -3.74 -0.39 12.96
C ARG A 208 -4.08 -1.70 13.66
N GLU A 209 -4.00 -2.82 12.93
CA GLU A 209 -4.23 -4.14 13.50
C GLU A 209 -3.19 -4.46 14.59
N ALA A 210 -1.90 -4.21 14.32
CA ALA A 210 -0.83 -4.44 15.29
C ALA A 210 -1.00 -3.61 16.56
N ARG A 211 -1.32 -2.31 16.43
CA ARG A 211 -1.64 -1.43 17.56
C ARG A 211 -2.88 -1.88 18.33
N ALA A 212 -3.90 -2.40 17.64
CA ALA A 212 -5.10 -2.90 18.30
C ALA A 212 -4.81 -4.16 19.14
N ALA A 213 -4.02 -5.09 18.60
CA ALA A 213 -3.56 -6.27 19.33
C ALA A 213 -2.69 -5.88 20.53
N GLU A 214 -1.74 -4.96 20.35
CA GLU A 214 -0.88 -4.47 21.43
C GLU A 214 -1.67 -3.74 22.52
N ARG A 215 -2.62 -2.87 22.14
CA ARG A 215 -3.53 -2.22 23.10
C ARG A 215 -4.31 -3.26 23.90
N TRP A 216 -4.83 -4.30 23.24
CA TRP A 216 -5.54 -5.36 23.94
C TRP A 216 -4.61 -6.08 24.92
N ASN A 217 -3.40 -6.44 24.52
CA ASN A 217 -2.42 -7.11 25.38
C ASN A 217 -2.05 -6.26 26.61
N ARG A 218 -1.90 -4.93 26.45
CA ARG A 218 -1.65 -4.01 27.58
C ARG A 218 -2.81 -3.96 28.57
N LEU A 219 -4.04 -4.08 28.09
CA LEU A 219 -5.25 -4.02 28.91
C LEU A 219 -5.67 -5.37 29.49
N HIS A 220 -5.05 -6.47 29.06
CA HIS A 220 -5.37 -7.84 29.48
C HIS A 220 -4.09 -8.63 29.81
N PRO A 221 -3.33 -8.21 30.85
CA PRO A 221 -1.99 -8.76 31.12
C PRO A 221 -1.97 -10.24 31.51
N LEU A 222 -3.09 -10.80 31.99
CA LEU A 222 -3.22 -12.20 32.38
C LEU A 222 -3.79 -13.10 31.28
N ALA A 223 -4.24 -12.54 30.16
CA ALA A 223 -4.81 -13.31 29.07
C ALA A 223 -3.72 -13.70 28.06
N GLU A 224 -4.01 -14.72 27.23
CA GLU A 224 -3.13 -15.10 26.13
C GLU A 224 -2.91 -13.91 25.18
N LYS A 225 -1.65 -13.63 24.86
CA LYS A 225 -1.29 -12.48 24.03
C LYS A 225 -1.87 -12.65 22.62
N ARG A 226 -2.63 -11.65 22.17
CA ARG A 226 -3.10 -11.56 20.79
C ARG A 226 -1.94 -11.24 19.84
N SER A 227 -1.88 -11.99 18.75
CA SER A 227 -1.04 -11.69 17.59
C SER A 227 -1.72 -10.70 16.63
N CYS A 228 -1.06 -10.41 15.51
CA CYS A 228 -1.61 -9.65 14.39
C CYS A 228 -1.04 -10.18 13.07
N HIS A 229 -1.74 -9.94 11.96
CA HIS A 229 -1.36 -10.42 10.63
C HIS A 229 0.09 -10.12 10.25
N LEU A 230 0.60 -8.92 10.55
CA LEU A 230 2.00 -8.56 10.32
C LEU A 230 2.98 -9.49 11.06
N ARG A 231 2.73 -9.75 12.35
CA ARG A 231 3.56 -10.64 13.15
C ARG A 231 3.49 -12.06 12.64
N ASP A 232 2.29 -12.54 12.32
CA ASP A 232 2.08 -13.91 11.83
C ASP A 232 2.76 -14.12 10.47
N CYS A 233 2.70 -13.15 9.57
CA CYS A 233 3.38 -13.20 8.27
C CYS A 233 4.91 -13.17 8.40
N LEU A 234 5.44 -12.36 9.31
CA LEU A 234 6.88 -12.17 9.48
C LEU A 234 7.49 -13.03 10.60
N ALA A 235 6.69 -13.93 11.19
CA ALA A 235 7.13 -14.85 12.22
C ALA A 235 8.23 -15.80 11.70
N ALA A 236 8.99 -16.38 12.63
CA ALA A 236 9.98 -17.43 12.37
C ALA A 236 11.22 -17.04 11.54
N HIS A 237 11.37 -15.78 11.11
CA HIS A 237 12.53 -15.33 10.36
C HIS A 237 13.22 -14.14 11.04
N HIS A 238 14.50 -14.27 11.35
CA HIS A 238 15.33 -13.20 11.91
C HIS A 238 15.99 -12.33 10.84
N SER A 239 15.86 -12.69 9.56
CA SER A 239 16.42 -11.92 8.45
C SER A 239 15.91 -10.47 8.42
N PRO A 240 16.76 -9.49 8.08
CA PRO A 240 16.36 -8.09 8.03
C PRO A 240 15.15 -7.87 7.12
N VAL A 241 14.25 -6.99 7.55
CA VAL A 241 13.07 -6.54 6.81
C VAL A 241 13.33 -5.15 6.25
N ILE A 242 13.20 -5.00 4.94
CA ILE A 242 13.29 -3.72 4.25
C ILE A 242 11.91 -3.46 3.64
N ALA A 243 11.21 -2.47 4.19
CA ALA A 243 9.85 -2.13 3.77
C ALA A 243 9.84 -0.80 3.02
N VAL A 244 9.29 -0.82 1.80
CA VAL A 244 9.38 0.28 0.83
C VAL A 244 7.99 0.78 0.44
N THR A 245 7.83 2.10 0.35
CA THR A 245 6.61 2.76 -0.13
C THR A 245 6.92 3.95 -1.03
N GLY A 246 5.99 4.26 -1.95
CA GLY A 246 5.99 5.50 -2.74
C GLY A 246 5.61 6.76 -1.96
N TYR A 247 5.22 6.61 -0.69
CA TYR A 247 4.81 7.67 0.23
C TYR A 247 5.96 8.06 1.19
N PRO A 248 5.77 9.06 2.06
CA PRO A 248 6.75 9.35 3.12
C PRO A 248 7.04 8.14 4.02
N GLN A 249 8.27 8.02 4.50
CA GLN A 249 8.72 6.92 5.36
C GLN A 249 7.84 6.73 6.62
N SER A 250 7.28 7.82 7.14
CA SER A 250 6.40 7.86 8.32
C SER A 250 5.14 6.99 8.23
N ILE A 251 4.77 6.54 7.01
CA ILE A 251 3.67 5.58 6.81
C ILE A 251 4.07 4.17 7.25
N ILE A 252 5.36 3.83 7.16
CA ILE A 252 5.90 2.51 7.49
C ILE A 252 6.50 2.48 8.90
N ASP A 253 7.10 3.58 9.37
CA ASP A 253 7.78 3.66 10.68
C ASP A 253 7.03 2.97 11.84
N PRO A 254 5.69 3.10 11.97
CA PRO A 254 4.95 2.41 13.03
C PRO A 254 5.06 0.89 13.07
N LEU A 255 5.36 0.24 11.94
CA LEU A 255 5.42 -1.22 11.84
C LEU A 255 6.66 -1.78 12.55
N ALA A 256 7.73 -0.99 12.67
CA ALA A 256 9.00 -1.43 13.27
C ALA A 256 8.82 -1.94 14.71
N ALA A 257 7.92 -1.34 15.49
CA ALA A 257 7.63 -1.74 16.87
C ALA A 257 6.91 -3.10 16.98
N HIS A 258 6.52 -3.69 15.85
CA HIS A 258 5.71 -4.91 15.78
C HIS A 258 6.39 -6.03 14.99
N VAL A 259 7.69 -5.88 14.67
CA VAL A 259 8.46 -6.88 13.93
C VAL A 259 9.65 -7.32 14.78
N ASP A 260 9.77 -8.62 15.01
CA ASP A 260 10.83 -9.22 15.84
C ASP A 260 12.13 -9.49 15.03
N ALA A 261 12.54 -8.51 14.23
CA ALA A 261 13.76 -8.53 13.44
C ALA A 261 14.20 -7.09 13.11
N ARG A 262 15.42 -6.92 12.60
CA ARG A 262 15.86 -5.61 12.11
C ARG A 262 14.90 -5.12 11.02
N PHE A 263 14.34 -3.93 11.22
CA PHE A 263 13.35 -3.35 10.32
C PHE A 263 13.85 -2.01 9.78
N VAL A 264 13.93 -1.89 8.46
CA VAL A 264 14.36 -0.70 7.73
C VAL A 264 13.17 -0.16 6.93
N ALA A 265 12.63 0.98 7.37
CA ALA A 265 11.55 1.68 6.68
C ALA A 265 12.12 2.61 5.61
N LEU A 266 11.61 2.50 4.39
CA LEU A 266 12.07 3.26 3.22
C LEU A 266 10.88 3.95 2.52
N GLY A 267 10.99 5.25 2.35
CA GLY A 267 10.01 6.06 1.64
C GLY A 267 10.59 7.41 1.24
N ALA A 268 9.75 8.31 0.73
CA ALA A 268 10.17 9.68 0.45
C ALA A 268 10.75 10.34 1.72
N GLY A 269 11.94 10.94 1.58
CA GLY A 269 12.69 11.55 2.68
C GLY A 269 13.61 10.60 3.47
N SER A 270 13.66 9.31 3.15
CA SER A 270 14.53 8.34 3.84
C SER A 270 16.01 8.55 3.50
N VAL A 271 16.34 8.51 2.21
CA VAL A 271 17.69 8.77 1.67
C VAL A 271 17.69 9.91 0.66
N GLN A 272 16.55 10.15 0.00
CA GLN A 272 16.37 11.22 -0.97
C GLN A 272 14.94 11.79 -0.85
N PRO A 273 14.66 12.98 -1.41
CA PRO A 273 13.33 13.59 -1.31
C PRO A 273 12.20 12.73 -1.91
N THR A 274 12.50 11.90 -2.89
CA THR A 274 11.57 10.95 -3.52
C THR A 274 11.67 9.57 -2.90
N ALA A 275 10.75 8.67 -3.27
CA ALA A 275 10.89 7.26 -2.89
C ALA A 275 12.23 6.69 -3.40
N PRO A 276 12.88 5.79 -2.64
CA PRO A 276 14.11 5.16 -3.07
C PRO A 276 13.85 4.21 -4.25
N ASP A 277 14.83 4.16 -5.16
CA ASP A 277 14.84 3.22 -6.28
C ASP A 277 15.49 1.88 -5.88
N ARG A 278 15.49 0.95 -6.82
CA ARG A 278 16.11 -0.38 -6.71
C ARG A 278 17.55 -0.38 -6.18
N TYR A 279 18.37 0.62 -6.53
CA TYR A 279 19.76 0.68 -6.12
C TYR A 279 19.89 1.06 -4.64
N TRP A 280 19.13 2.08 -4.21
CA TRP A 280 19.05 2.43 -2.80
C TRP A 280 18.49 1.28 -1.96
N ILE A 281 17.46 0.59 -2.44
CA ILE A 281 16.87 -0.56 -1.74
C ILE A 281 17.93 -1.67 -1.56
N ALA A 282 18.68 -2.01 -2.62
CA ALA A 282 19.73 -3.03 -2.55
C ALA A 282 20.84 -2.64 -1.56
N VAL A 283 21.36 -1.40 -1.62
CA VAL A 283 22.41 -0.93 -0.70
C VAL A 283 21.95 -0.96 0.75
N LEU A 284 20.71 -0.52 1.02
CA LEU A 284 20.18 -0.48 2.39
C LEU A 284 19.86 -1.87 2.92
N ALA A 285 19.54 -2.83 2.06
CA ALA A 285 19.46 -4.24 2.42
C ALA A 285 20.83 -4.82 2.80
N LEU A 286 21.87 -4.55 2.00
CA LEU A 286 23.26 -4.92 2.34
C LEU A 286 23.72 -4.27 3.64
N LYS A 287 23.40 -2.98 3.84
CA LYS A 287 23.70 -2.28 5.10
C LYS A 287 23.02 -2.95 6.29
N ALA A 288 21.76 -3.39 6.14
CA ALA A 288 21.05 -4.08 7.19
C ALA A 288 21.71 -5.43 7.55
N LEU A 289 22.17 -6.18 6.56
CA LEU A 289 22.95 -7.41 6.77
C LEU A 289 24.31 -7.13 7.42
N ALA A 290 25.00 -6.08 6.99
CA ALA A 290 26.30 -5.70 7.55
C ALA A 290 26.20 -5.29 9.02
N ASP A 291 25.15 -4.58 9.38
CA ASP A 291 24.92 -4.18 10.78
C ASP A 291 24.51 -5.34 11.68
N GLU A 292 24.01 -6.44 11.12
CA GLU A 292 23.83 -7.71 11.83
C GLU A 292 25.11 -8.58 11.82
N GLY A 293 26.20 -8.10 11.23
CA GLY A 293 27.47 -8.84 11.12
C GLY A 293 27.44 -10.01 10.13
N ARG A 294 26.42 -10.07 9.26
CA ARG A 294 26.24 -11.17 8.29
C ARG A 294 27.09 -11.00 7.02
N ILE A 295 27.50 -9.77 6.72
CA ILE A 295 28.44 -9.42 5.65
C ILE A 295 29.40 -8.32 6.12
N GLU A 296 30.50 -8.11 5.39
CA GLU A 296 31.43 -7.02 5.69
C GLU A 296 30.89 -5.65 5.26
N VAL A 297 31.11 -4.61 6.07
CA VAL A 297 30.75 -3.21 5.75
C VAL A 297 31.38 -2.75 4.42
N ARG A 298 32.55 -3.27 4.05
CA ARG A 298 33.20 -3.00 2.76
C ARG A 298 32.36 -3.38 1.54
N GLN A 299 31.48 -4.39 1.67
CA GLN A 299 30.54 -4.74 0.59
C GLN A 299 29.51 -3.62 0.36
N VAL A 300 29.08 -2.94 1.42
CA VAL A 300 28.16 -1.79 1.32
C VAL A 300 28.82 -0.62 0.60
N GLU A 301 30.08 -0.32 0.93
CA GLU A 301 30.86 0.72 0.25
C GLU A 301 31.04 0.41 -1.23
N ARG A 302 31.37 -0.86 -1.57
CA ARG A 302 31.43 -1.32 -2.96
C ARG A 302 30.10 -1.14 -3.68
N ALA A 303 28.97 -1.43 -3.02
CA ALA A 303 27.65 -1.29 -3.62
C ALA A 303 27.30 0.18 -3.90
N LEU A 304 27.60 1.09 -2.98
CA LEU A 304 27.46 2.54 -3.18
C LEU A 304 28.24 3.01 -4.42
N GLN A 305 29.50 2.57 -4.56
CA GLN A 305 30.34 2.91 -5.71
C GLN A 305 29.81 2.30 -7.02
N GLN A 306 29.45 1.00 -7.01
CA GLN A 306 28.97 0.27 -8.18
C GLN A 306 27.68 0.87 -8.75
N TYR A 307 26.77 1.31 -7.88
CA TYR A 307 25.50 1.92 -8.29
C TYR A 307 25.57 3.45 -8.40
N ALA A 308 26.75 4.04 -8.29
CA ALA A 308 26.99 5.48 -8.38
C ALA A 308 26.12 6.32 -7.42
N LEU A 309 25.87 5.80 -6.22
CA LEU A 309 25.14 6.48 -5.16
C LEU A 309 26.10 7.30 -4.29
N LYS A 310 25.71 8.52 -3.91
CA LYS A 310 26.50 9.45 -3.09
C LYS A 310 25.76 9.84 -1.83
#